data_AF-A0A4Z1ICJ8-F1
#
_entry.id   AF-A0A4Z1ICJ8-F1
#
_cell.length_a   1.000
_cell.length_b   1.000
_cell.length_c   1.000
_cell.angle_alpha   90.00
_cell.angle_beta   90.00
_cell.angle_gamma   90.00
#
_symmetry.space_group_name_H-M   'P 1'
#
loop_
_entity.id
_entity.type
_entity.pdbx_description
1 polymer ?
#
loop_
_entity_poly.entity_id
_entity_poly.type
_entity_poly.pdbx_seq_one_letter_code
_entity_poly.pdbx_strand_id
1 'polypeptide(L)'
;MLPRKWHSILTPKSWEAISSEDSKLWSEWCEMLPLEYLNVEALADDPALLLSLIFNRGNHHPSEYVAFDSSQIDHEWSIGHVWAVYHPDYVIMYGQRYGDLTEWDKNAAHRNDIIGFPRAHLILRAQSKTMEILRRTVEQLVANYDGLEQLDVCTRFQFRIPAIHGFFSGYEIESYGPPQRFDIRRLLSSARVALDIKLDHIELLQMDPAYAKRWLNILGDGKVIRGPTFNFKKHHIQTGDLIRELMAMRNWRKLVSEIEKLRGVYYSTAIYDITKDEALRLEYNKALCDLEVLL
;
A
#
# COMPACT_ATOMS: atom_id res chain seq x y z
N MET A 1 -2.20 12.01 15.33
CA MET A 1 -2.35 13.26 16.11
C MET A 1 -1.16 14.13 15.75
N LEU A 2 -1.34 15.15 14.90
CA LEU A 2 -0.21 15.96 14.40
C LEU A 2 0.44 16.76 15.55
N PRO A 3 1.78 16.82 15.65
CA PRO A 3 2.46 17.75 16.55
C PRO A 3 2.03 19.19 16.25
N ARG A 4 1.84 20.01 17.30
CA ARG A 4 1.31 21.39 17.19
C ARG A 4 2.09 22.32 16.22
N LYS A 5 3.33 21.98 15.85
CA LYS A 5 4.14 22.73 14.88
C LYS A 5 3.68 22.59 13.41
N TRP A 6 2.86 21.59 13.08
CA TRP A 6 2.45 21.33 11.69
C TRP A 6 1.20 22.10 11.23
N HIS A 7 0.47 22.74 12.15
CA HIS A 7 -0.75 23.48 11.80
C HIS A 7 -0.48 24.82 11.08
N SER A 8 0.73 25.39 11.19
CA SER A 8 1.10 26.64 10.52
C SER A 8 1.50 26.47 9.05
N ILE A 9 1.92 25.27 8.64
CA ILE A 9 2.43 24.99 7.28
C ILE A 9 1.28 24.80 6.27
N LEU A 10 0.09 24.40 6.73
CA LEU A 10 -1.04 24.01 5.88
C LEU A 10 -1.95 25.19 5.46
N THR A 11 -1.55 26.44 5.68
CA THR A 11 -2.33 27.60 5.21
C THR A 11 -1.81 28.10 3.85
N PRO A 12 -2.64 28.21 2.79
CA PRO A 12 -2.21 28.54 1.42
C PRO A 12 -1.69 29.98 1.18
N LYS A 13 -1.14 30.67 2.19
CA LYS A 13 -0.85 32.11 2.11
C LYS A 13 0.61 32.55 2.12
N SER A 14 1.60 31.67 2.00
CA SER A 14 2.99 32.14 1.88
C SER A 14 3.90 31.14 1.18
N TRP A 15 3.79 31.03 -0.15
CA TRP A 15 4.84 30.42 -0.97
C TRP A 15 6.03 31.37 -1.20
N GLU A 16 6.00 32.60 -0.66
CA GLU A 16 7.06 33.62 -0.86
C GLU A 16 8.11 33.71 0.25
N ALA A 17 8.01 32.93 1.34
CA ALA A 17 9.07 32.92 2.37
C ALA A 17 9.05 31.63 3.20
N ILE A 18 9.36 30.49 2.57
CA ILE A 18 9.73 29.30 3.34
C ILE A 18 11.14 29.54 3.88
N SER A 19 11.31 29.58 5.20
CA SER A 19 12.63 29.69 5.81
C SER A 19 13.50 28.48 5.41
N SER A 20 14.83 28.62 5.41
CA SER A 20 15.72 27.48 5.08
C SER A 20 15.49 26.27 6.00
N GLU A 21 15.02 26.51 7.23
CA GLU A 21 14.70 25.50 8.22
C GLU A 21 13.35 24.82 7.95
N ASP A 22 12.33 25.58 7.54
CA ASP A 22 11.03 25.02 7.10
C ASP A 22 11.17 24.22 5.80
N SER A 23 12.03 24.66 4.89
CA SER A 23 12.35 23.95 3.64
C SER A 23 13.05 22.61 3.93
N LYS A 24 13.99 22.62 4.89
CA LYS A 24 14.67 21.40 5.34
C LYS A 24 13.73 20.44 6.04
N LEU A 25 12.90 20.93 6.96
CA LEU A 25 11.90 20.12 7.66
C LEU A 25 10.87 19.53 6.70
N TRP A 26 10.44 20.29 5.70
CA TRP A 26 9.54 19.82 4.66
C TRP A 26 10.19 18.74 3.78
N SER A 27 11.46 18.92 3.40
CA SER A 27 12.22 17.89 2.67
C SER A 27 12.36 16.60 3.48
N GLU A 28 12.76 16.70 4.75
CA GLU A 28 12.88 15.55 5.65
C GLU A 28 11.53 14.84 5.85
N TRP A 29 10.43 15.58 5.92
CA TRP A 29 9.09 15.00 5.99
C TRP A 29 8.70 14.27 4.71
N CYS A 30 8.86 14.92 3.55
CA CYS A 30 8.59 14.30 2.25
C CYS A 30 9.44 13.04 2.01
N GLU A 31 10.64 12.96 2.60
CA GLU A 31 11.51 11.79 2.53
C GLU A 31 11.06 10.63 3.41
N MET A 32 10.37 10.91 4.51
CA MET A 32 9.91 9.89 5.47
C MET A 32 8.49 9.40 5.20
N LEU A 33 7.66 10.19 4.48
CA LEU A 33 6.29 9.81 4.10
C LEU A 33 6.19 8.43 3.43
N PRO A 34 7.07 8.02 2.50
CA PRO A 34 6.98 6.70 1.87
C PRO A 34 7.37 5.53 2.79
N LEU A 35 7.81 5.81 4.03
CA LEU A 35 8.50 4.88 4.93
C LEU A 35 7.74 4.66 6.25
N GLU A 36 6.41 4.78 6.25
CA GLU A 36 5.58 4.66 7.47
C GLU A 36 5.80 3.33 8.22
N TYR A 37 6.18 2.28 7.50
CA TYR A 37 6.49 0.96 8.07
C TYR A 37 7.84 0.91 8.82
N LEU A 38 8.70 1.92 8.71
CA LEU A 38 9.92 2.07 9.52
C LEU A 38 9.63 2.84 10.82
N ASN A 39 8.50 2.56 11.45
CA ASN A 39 8.14 3.14 12.75
C ASN A 39 8.93 2.47 13.87
N VAL A 40 9.74 3.25 14.60
CA VAL A 40 10.55 2.78 15.73
C VAL A 40 9.69 2.15 16.83
N GLU A 41 8.50 2.70 17.11
CA GLU A 41 7.59 2.18 18.13
C GLU A 41 7.12 0.77 17.74
N ALA A 42 6.64 0.60 16.51
CA ALA A 42 6.18 -0.69 16.00
C ALA A 42 7.32 -1.74 15.93
N LEU A 43 8.52 -1.32 15.52
CA LEU A 43 9.69 -2.19 15.44
C LEU A 43 10.25 -2.57 16.82
N ALA A 44 10.08 -1.70 17.82
CA ALA A 44 10.45 -1.99 19.21
C ALA A 44 9.45 -2.95 19.88
N ASP A 45 8.15 -2.79 19.58
CA ASP A 45 7.08 -3.64 20.08
C ASP A 45 7.17 -5.07 19.54
N ASP A 46 7.53 -5.24 18.26
CA ASP A 46 7.76 -6.55 17.65
C ASP A 46 9.09 -6.59 16.87
N PRO A 47 10.20 -7.01 17.53
CA PRO A 47 11.51 -7.15 16.89
C PRO A 47 11.53 -8.13 15.70
N ALA A 48 10.56 -9.05 15.59
CA ALA A 48 10.47 -9.96 14.46
C ALA A 48 10.16 -9.22 13.15
N LEU A 49 9.50 -8.05 13.22
CA LEU A 49 9.26 -7.18 12.06
C LEU A 49 10.56 -6.63 11.50
N LEU A 50 11.46 -6.17 12.36
CA LEU A 50 12.78 -5.67 11.93
C LEU A 50 13.60 -6.78 11.27
N LEU A 51 13.64 -7.97 11.87
CA LEU A 51 14.37 -9.11 11.30
C LEU A 51 13.76 -9.57 9.97
N SER A 52 12.42 -9.60 9.88
CA SER A 52 11.72 -9.95 8.63
C SER A 52 12.00 -8.93 7.54
N LEU A 53 12.03 -7.63 7.88
CA LEU A 53 12.35 -6.57 6.94
C LEU A 53 13.78 -6.68 6.41
N ILE A 54 14.76 -6.89 7.30
CA ILE A 54 16.16 -7.11 6.93
C ILE A 54 16.29 -8.33 6.02
N PHE A 55 15.67 -9.44 6.40
CA PHE A 55 15.72 -10.69 5.63
C PHE A 55 15.07 -10.52 4.26
N ASN A 56 13.86 -9.97 4.17
CA ASN A 56 13.11 -9.89 2.93
C ASN A 56 13.69 -8.83 1.97
N ARG A 57 14.00 -7.61 2.45
CA ARG A 57 14.62 -6.57 1.61
C ARG A 57 16.07 -6.89 1.26
N GLY A 58 16.78 -7.69 2.06
CA GLY A 58 18.14 -8.13 1.77
C GLY A 58 18.23 -9.30 0.76
N ASN A 59 17.21 -10.15 0.67
CA ASN A 59 17.22 -11.34 -0.20
C ASN A 59 16.45 -11.21 -1.52
N HIS A 60 15.78 -10.09 -1.76
CA HIS A 60 15.01 -9.84 -2.99
C HIS A 60 15.49 -8.59 -3.71
N HIS A 61 15.29 -8.54 -5.02
CA HIS A 61 15.71 -7.40 -5.81
C HIS A 61 14.76 -6.20 -5.56
N PRO A 62 15.26 -4.95 -5.48
CA PRO A 62 14.41 -3.78 -5.23
C PRO A 62 13.27 -3.62 -6.25
N SER A 63 13.49 -4.07 -7.49
CA SER A 63 12.44 -4.03 -8.52
C SER A 63 11.23 -4.92 -8.20
N GLU A 64 11.37 -5.91 -7.32
CA GLU A 64 10.25 -6.78 -6.92
C GLU A 64 9.30 -6.05 -5.94
N TYR A 65 9.77 -4.98 -5.31
CA TYR A 65 8.99 -4.17 -4.37
C TYR A 65 8.35 -2.93 -4.99
N VAL A 66 8.56 -2.67 -6.29
CA VAL A 66 8.09 -1.45 -6.94
C VAL A 66 6.60 -1.22 -6.73
N ALA A 67 5.76 -2.24 -6.92
CA ALA A 67 4.32 -2.10 -6.75
C ALA A 67 3.95 -1.65 -5.32
N PHE A 68 4.57 -2.29 -4.33
CA PHE A 68 4.39 -1.92 -2.93
C PHE A 68 4.91 -0.49 -2.67
N ASP A 69 6.15 -0.18 -3.04
CA ASP A 69 6.76 1.13 -2.79
C ASP A 69 6.03 2.26 -3.55
N SER A 70 5.43 1.96 -4.71
CA SER A 70 4.54 2.87 -5.44
C SER A 70 3.24 3.14 -4.68
N SER A 71 2.65 2.10 -4.06
CA SER A 71 1.40 2.25 -3.30
C SER A 71 1.57 3.13 -2.06
N GLN A 72 2.76 3.11 -1.44
CA GLN A 72 3.05 3.93 -0.26
C GLN A 72 3.05 5.43 -0.59
N ILE A 73 3.28 5.81 -1.85
CA ILE A 73 3.29 7.21 -2.28
C ILE A 73 1.99 7.63 -2.99
N ASP A 74 1.05 6.71 -3.24
CA ASP A 74 -0.12 6.99 -4.09
C ASP A 74 -1.01 8.10 -3.54
N HIS A 75 -1.31 8.07 -2.24
CA HIS A 75 -2.16 9.07 -1.63
C HIS A 75 -1.54 10.46 -1.75
N GLU A 76 -0.32 10.62 -1.26
CA GLU A 76 0.38 11.91 -1.24
C GLU A 76 0.71 12.41 -2.65
N TRP A 77 0.96 11.50 -3.60
CA TRP A 77 1.08 11.81 -5.01
C TRP A 77 -0.21 12.40 -5.58
N SER A 78 -1.36 11.76 -5.31
CA SER A 78 -2.66 12.17 -5.85
C SER A 78 -3.12 13.56 -5.39
N ILE A 79 -2.70 13.97 -4.18
CA ILE A 79 -3.02 15.28 -3.60
C ILE A 79 -1.90 16.31 -3.76
N GLY A 80 -0.79 15.96 -4.43
CA GLY A 80 0.30 16.89 -4.75
C GLY A 80 1.18 17.27 -3.55
N HIS A 81 1.26 16.42 -2.52
CA HIS A 81 2.04 16.66 -1.31
C HIS A 81 3.48 16.11 -1.36
N VAL A 82 3.84 15.41 -2.43
CA VAL A 82 5.20 14.93 -2.65
C VAL A 82 5.99 15.92 -3.51
N TRP A 83 7.20 16.25 -3.06
CA TRP A 83 8.14 17.01 -3.88
C TRP A 83 8.91 16.08 -4.81
N ALA A 84 8.70 16.22 -6.12
CA ALA A 84 9.36 15.41 -7.12
C ALA A 84 10.11 16.27 -8.14
N VAL A 85 11.30 15.79 -8.54
CA VAL A 85 12.10 16.43 -9.59
C VAL A 85 11.54 16.02 -10.95
N TYR A 86 11.31 17.00 -11.83
CA TYR A 86 10.82 16.73 -13.18
C TYR A 86 11.96 16.36 -14.14
N HIS A 87 11.76 15.30 -14.90
CA HIS A 87 12.54 14.93 -16.07
C HIS A 87 11.58 14.35 -17.13
N PRO A 88 11.78 14.61 -18.43
CA PRO A 88 10.88 14.14 -19.48
C PRO A 88 10.94 12.62 -19.73
N ASP A 89 12.03 11.97 -19.32
CA ASP A 89 12.22 10.53 -19.52
C ASP A 89 11.41 9.68 -18.54
N TYR A 90 11.36 8.39 -18.85
CA TYR A 90 10.77 7.35 -18.02
C TYR A 90 11.87 6.48 -17.44
N VAL A 91 11.55 5.74 -16.38
CA VAL A 91 12.49 4.86 -15.70
C VAL A 91 11.98 3.43 -15.79
N ILE A 92 12.88 2.50 -16.11
CA ILE A 92 12.59 1.07 -16.13
C ILE A 92 12.50 0.55 -14.69
N MET A 93 11.38 -0.09 -14.34
CA MET A 93 11.09 -0.50 -12.97
C MET A 93 11.14 -2.02 -12.74
N TYR A 94 11.80 -2.77 -13.61
CA TYR A 94 11.92 -4.23 -13.50
C TYR A 94 13.29 -4.76 -13.97
N GLY A 95 13.64 -5.96 -13.48
CA GLY A 95 14.74 -6.76 -14.01
C GLY A 95 16.12 -6.12 -13.82
N GLN A 96 17.06 -6.49 -14.70
CA GLN A 96 18.46 -6.04 -14.63
C GLN A 96 18.65 -4.58 -15.03
N ARG A 97 17.69 -4.01 -15.76
CA ARG A 97 17.69 -2.62 -16.22
C ARG A 97 16.96 -1.68 -15.24
N TYR A 98 16.67 -2.16 -14.05
CA TYR A 98 16.00 -1.38 -13.02
C TYR A 98 16.75 -0.07 -12.73
N GLY A 99 16.05 1.06 -12.90
CA GLY A 99 16.61 2.40 -12.72
C GLY A 99 17.16 3.05 -14.00
N ASP A 100 17.23 2.34 -15.13
CA ASP A 100 17.65 2.91 -16.41
C ASP A 100 16.62 3.91 -16.94
N LEU A 101 17.11 5.01 -17.55
CA LEU A 101 16.26 5.94 -18.29
C LEU A 101 15.85 5.34 -19.63
N THR A 102 14.62 5.64 -20.06
CA THR A 102 14.05 5.21 -21.32
C THR A 102 13.02 6.20 -21.85
N GLU A 103 12.71 6.10 -23.13
CA GLU A 103 11.68 6.91 -23.77
C GLU A 103 10.27 6.40 -23.41
N TRP A 104 9.27 7.23 -23.66
CA TRP A 104 7.88 6.85 -23.45
C TRP A 104 7.48 5.71 -24.39
N ASP A 105 7.05 4.59 -23.81
CA ASP A 105 6.32 3.53 -24.51
C ASP A 105 4.97 3.29 -23.82
N LYS A 106 3.88 3.44 -24.58
CA LYS A 106 2.52 3.31 -24.05
C LYS A 106 2.25 1.92 -23.45
N ASN A 107 2.73 0.86 -24.10
CA ASN A 107 2.43 -0.50 -23.66
C ASN A 107 3.24 -0.85 -22.41
N ALA A 108 4.51 -0.46 -22.36
CA ALA A 108 5.36 -0.61 -21.18
C ALA A 108 4.79 0.18 -19.99
N ALA A 109 4.30 1.39 -20.22
CA ALA A 109 3.68 2.19 -19.16
C ALA A 109 2.39 1.55 -18.64
N HIS A 110 1.51 1.05 -19.52
CA HIS A 110 0.29 0.34 -19.11
C HIS A 110 0.58 -0.95 -18.33
N ARG A 111 1.73 -1.60 -18.56
CA ARG A 111 2.17 -2.77 -17.79
C ARG A 111 2.90 -2.41 -16.49
N ASN A 112 3.11 -1.12 -16.21
CA ASN A 112 3.99 -0.61 -15.15
C ASN A 112 5.46 -1.08 -15.27
N ASP A 113 5.90 -1.45 -16.48
CA ASP A 113 7.30 -1.76 -16.77
C ASP A 113 8.16 -0.49 -16.72
N ILE A 114 7.57 0.64 -17.10
CA ILE A 114 8.19 1.97 -17.00
C ILE A 114 7.28 2.92 -16.22
N ILE A 115 7.88 3.82 -15.46
CA ILE A 115 7.17 4.85 -14.69
C ILE A 115 7.80 6.21 -14.99
N GLY A 116 6.98 7.27 -15.01
CA GLY A 116 7.48 8.63 -15.21
C GLY A 116 8.54 8.98 -14.17
N PHE A 117 9.62 9.63 -14.62
CA PHE A 117 10.78 9.93 -13.78
C PHE A 117 10.45 10.51 -12.39
N PRO A 118 9.52 11.48 -12.23
CA PRO A 118 9.30 12.08 -10.92
C PRO A 118 8.82 11.07 -9.88
N ARG A 119 7.96 10.13 -10.29
CA ARG A 119 7.46 9.06 -9.42
C ARG A 119 8.51 7.98 -9.19
N ALA A 120 9.23 7.59 -10.24
CA ALA A 120 10.32 6.62 -10.11
C ALA A 120 11.44 7.12 -9.18
N HIS A 121 11.78 8.42 -9.24
CA HIS A 121 12.74 9.06 -8.36
C HIS A 121 12.34 8.96 -6.88
N LEU A 122 11.06 9.17 -6.56
CA LEU A 122 10.56 9.01 -5.19
C LEU A 122 10.70 7.57 -4.69
N ILE A 123 10.34 6.58 -5.52
CA ILE A 123 10.44 5.16 -5.20
C ILE A 123 11.91 4.78 -4.96
N LEU A 124 12.80 5.12 -5.89
CA LEU A 124 14.23 4.82 -5.79
C LEU A 124 14.86 5.47 -4.56
N ARG A 125 14.46 6.71 -4.23
CA ARG A 125 14.92 7.41 -3.05
C ARG A 125 14.45 6.72 -1.76
N ALA A 126 13.18 6.35 -1.68
CA ALA A 126 12.61 5.62 -0.53
C ALA A 126 13.30 4.26 -0.33
N GLN A 127 13.50 3.50 -1.41
CA GLN A 127 14.22 2.23 -1.37
C GLN A 127 15.67 2.40 -0.92
N SER A 128 16.39 3.37 -1.49
CA SER A 128 17.77 3.68 -1.09
C SER A 128 17.85 4.01 0.40
N LYS A 129 16.90 4.81 0.89
CA LYS A 129 16.86 5.20 2.31
C LYS A 129 16.56 4.02 3.23
N THR A 130 15.60 3.18 2.84
CA THR A 130 15.30 1.93 3.55
C THR A 130 16.54 1.07 3.67
N MET A 131 17.24 0.83 2.55
CA MET A 131 18.44 -0.01 2.55
C MET A 131 19.59 0.61 3.36
N GLU A 132 19.76 1.93 3.34
CA GLU A 132 20.74 2.64 4.18
C GLU A 132 20.46 2.39 5.68
N ILE A 133 19.20 2.53 6.10
CA ILE A 133 18.78 2.31 7.49
C ILE A 133 19.02 0.85 7.89
N LEU A 134 18.51 -0.11 7.10
CA LEU A 134 18.65 -1.54 7.39
C LEU A 134 20.12 -1.95 7.47
N ARG A 135 20.95 -1.46 6.54
CA ARG A 135 22.39 -1.72 6.55
C ARG A 135 23.04 -1.21 7.83
N ARG A 136 22.78 0.04 8.23
CA ARG A 136 23.33 0.61 9.47
C ARG A 136 22.89 -0.17 10.70
N THR A 137 21.62 -0.59 10.74
CA THR A 137 21.12 -1.43 11.83
C THR A 137 21.87 -2.75 11.91
N VAL A 138 22.08 -3.44 10.78
CA VAL A 138 22.85 -4.69 10.75
C VAL A 138 24.31 -4.45 11.17
N GLU A 139 24.95 -3.41 10.66
CA GLU A 139 26.33 -3.06 11.05
C GLU A 139 26.46 -2.84 12.56
N GLN A 140 25.50 -2.15 13.19
CA GLN A 140 25.46 -1.95 14.64
C GLN A 140 25.17 -3.24 15.41
N LEU A 141 24.25 -4.09 14.91
CA LEU A 141 23.96 -5.37 15.54
C LEU A 141 25.18 -6.30 15.52
N VAL A 142 25.89 -6.36 14.40
CA VAL A 142 27.10 -7.19 14.24
C VAL A 142 28.28 -6.64 15.05
N ALA A 143 28.48 -5.31 15.07
CA ALA A 143 29.59 -4.70 15.82
C ALA A 143 29.49 -4.91 17.34
N ASN A 144 28.28 -5.13 17.86
CA ASN A 144 28.02 -5.33 19.29
C ASN A 144 27.86 -6.83 19.65
N TYR A 145 28.25 -7.75 18.78
CA TYR A 145 28.01 -9.19 18.94
C TYR A 145 29.30 -10.00 19.07
N ASP A 146 29.51 -10.61 20.24
CA ASP A 146 30.78 -11.30 20.61
C ASP A 146 30.78 -12.83 20.39
N GLY A 147 29.70 -13.46 19.90
CA GLY A 147 29.63 -14.94 19.88
C GLY A 147 28.74 -15.56 18.81
N LEU A 148 29.34 -16.13 17.77
CA LEU A 148 28.69 -16.88 16.67
C LEU A 148 27.85 -18.11 17.11
N GLU A 149 27.88 -18.51 18.38
CA GLU A 149 27.24 -19.74 18.88
C GLU A 149 25.70 -19.66 18.98
N GLN A 150 25.10 -18.47 18.95
CA GLN A 150 23.64 -18.30 18.96
C GLN A 150 23.04 -17.95 17.59
N LEU A 151 23.85 -17.84 16.53
CA LEU A 151 23.34 -17.60 15.17
C LEU A 151 22.47 -18.77 14.66
N ASP A 152 22.59 -19.96 15.27
CA ASP A 152 21.73 -21.12 15.01
C ASP A 152 20.24 -20.88 15.35
N VAL A 153 19.96 -19.85 16.17
CA VAL A 153 18.59 -19.42 16.48
C VAL A 153 17.95 -18.72 15.28
N CYS A 154 18.71 -17.90 14.53
CA CYS A 154 18.23 -17.20 13.33
C CYS A 154 17.98 -18.16 12.14
N THR A 155 18.73 -19.25 12.02
CA THR A 155 18.46 -20.31 11.04
C THR A 155 17.23 -21.15 11.39
N ARG A 156 16.86 -21.23 12.67
CA ARG A 156 15.66 -21.96 13.16
C ARG A 156 14.38 -21.13 13.08
N PHE A 157 14.47 -19.81 13.24
CA PHE A 157 13.38 -18.92 12.89
C PHE A 157 13.23 -18.97 11.36
N GLN A 158 12.30 -19.75 10.85
CA GLN A 158 11.95 -19.81 9.43
C GLN A 158 11.43 -18.47 8.87
N PHE A 159 11.69 -17.33 9.54
CA PHE A 159 11.09 -16.00 9.35
C PHE A 159 9.67 -16.10 8.84
N ARG A 160 8.91 -17.06 9.41
CA ARG A 160 7.48 -17.14 9.19
C ARG A 160 6.98 -15.90 9.90
N ILE A 161 6.62 -14.88 9.12
CA ILE A 161 5.79 -13.78 9.57
C ILE A 161 4.72 -14.44 10.41
N PRO A 162 4.82 -14.34 11.74
CA PRO A 162 3.95 -15.14 12.53
C PRO A 162 2.55 -14.54 12.30
N ALA A 163 1.55 -15.40 12.15
CA ALA A 163 0.14 -15.01 12.02
C ALA A 163 -0.37 -14.39 13.34
N ILE A 164 0.43 -13.53 13.98
CA ILE A 164 0.31 -13.13 15.38
C ILE A 164 -0.55 -11.89 15.58
N HIS A 165 -1.02 -11.23 14.52
CA HIS A 165 -1.96 -10.13 14.69
C HIS A 165 -3.15 -10.30 13.75
N GLY A 166 -4.18 -11.00 14.24
CA GLY A 166 -5.46 -11.26 13.59
C GLY A 166 -6.32 -10.03 13.28
N PHE A 167 -5.69 -8.89 13.03
CA PHE A 167 -6.33 -7.63 12.66
C PHE A 167 -5.65 -6.92 11.50
N PHE A 168 -4.44 -7.32 11.11
CA PHE A 168 -3.83 -6.74 9.93
C PHE A 168 -4.47 -7.33 8.67
N SER A 169 -5.08 -6.47 7.88
CA SER A 169 -5.45 -6.82 6.52
C SER A 169 -4.16 -7.18 5.76
N GLY A 170 -4.23 -8.03 4.72
CA GLY A 170 -3.04 -8.43 3.97
C GLY A 170 -2.20 -7.27 3.42
N TYR A 171 -2.73 -6.05 3.43
CA TYR A 171 -2.11 -4.78 3.05
C TYR A 171 -1.11 -4.22 4.08
N GLU A 172 -1.27 -4.50 5.38
CA GLU A 172 -0.41 -3.94 6.44
C GLU A 172 0.84 -4.80 6.71
N ILE A 173 0.86 -6.05 6.21
CA ILE A 173 1.99 -6.99 6.35
C ILE A 173 2.96 -6.89 5.16
N GLU A 174 2.57 -6.21 4.07
CA GLU A 174 3.32 -6.17 2.81
C GLU A 174 4.74 -5.62 2.98
N SER A 175 4.91 -4.64 3.85
CA SER A 175 6.17 -3.97 4.10
C SER A 175 7.25 -4.90 4.64
N TYR A 176 6.85 -5.89 5.45
CA TYR A 176 7.75 -6.80 6.16
C TYR A 176 7.85 -8.17 5.49
N GLY A 177 7.04 -8.42 4.45
CA GLY A 177 6.94 -9.70 3.77
C GLY A 177 7.80 -9.82 2.52
N PRO A 178 7.84 -11.02 1.91
CA PRO A 178 8.42 -11.20 0.59
C PRO A 178 7.62 -10.41 -0.45
N PRO A 179 8.22 -10.07 -1.61
CA PRO A 179 7.53 -9.39 -2.68
C PRO A 179 6.22 -10.09 -3.06
N GLN A 180 5.15 -9.31 -3.23
CA GLN A 180 3.89 -9.87 -3.64
C GLN A 180 3.98 -10.47 -5.03
N ARG A 181 3.55 -11.72 -5.15
CA ARG A 181 3.34 -12.37 -6.44
C ARG A 181 1.85 -12.43 -6.69
N PHE A 182 1.47 -12.07 -7.91
CA PHE A 182 0.08 -12.17 -8.33
C PHE A 182 -0.40 -13.63 -8.18
N ASP A 183 -1.39 -13.82 -7.33
CA ASP A 183 -2.05 -15.10 -7.12
C ASP A 183 -3.57 -14.90 -7.24
N ILE A 184 -4.09 -15.26 -8.40
CA ILE A 184 -5.52 -15.14 -8.71
C ILE A 184 -6.41 -15.99 -7.78
N ARG A 185 -5.91 -17.10 -7.23
CA ARG A 185 -6.66 -17.92 -6.27
C ARG A 185 -6.76 -17.20 -4.93
N ARG A 186 -5.63 -16.68 -4.45
CA ARG A 186 -5.60 -15.90 -3.22
C ARG A 186 -6.48 -14.67 -3.34
N LEU A 187 -6.36 -13.90 -4.43
CA LEU A 187 -7.20 -12.72 -4.69
C LEU A 187 -8.69 -13.06 -4.64
N LEU A 188 -9.11 -14.12 -5.34
CA LEU A 188 -10.50 -14.55 -5.33
C LEU A 188 -10.97 -15.00 -3.94
N SER A 189 -10.15 -15.74 -3.21
CA SER A 189 -10.49 -16.17 -1.85
C SER A 189 -10.67 -14.98 -0.90
N SER A 190 -9.76 -13.99 -0.95
CA SER A 190 -9.85 -12.77 -0.15
C SER A 190 -11.09 -11.95 -0.51
N ALA A 191 -11.39 -11.77 -1.79
CA ALA A 191 -12.58 -11.04 -2.23
C ALA A 191 -13.89 -11.73 -1.81
N ARG A 192 -13.94 -13.07 -1.84
CA ARG A 192 -15.09 -13.84 -1.36
C ARG A 192 -15.28 -13.70 0.14
N VAL A 193 -14.22 -13.83 0.93
CA VAL A 193 -14.28 -13.63 2.39
C VAL A 193 -14.77 -12.21 2.71
N ALA A 194 -14.27 -11.20 2.00
CA ALA A 194 -14.73 -9.82 2.19
C ALA A 194 -16.21 -9.63 1.81
N LEU A 195 -16.67 -10.28 0.73
CA LEU A 195 -18.08 -10.29 0.34
C LEU A 195 -18.95 -10.98 1.40
N ASP A 196 -18.55 -12.14 1.89
CA ASP A 196 -19.29 -12.91 2.91
C ASP A 196 -19.42 -12.08 4.20
N ILE A 197 -18.34 -11.46 4.67
CA ILE A 197 -18.37 -10.52 5.81
C ILE A 197 -19.37 -9.38 5.58
N LYS A 198 -19.42 -8.82 4.36
CA LYS A 198 -20.36 -7.76 4.03
C LYS A 198 -21.80 -8.25 3.92
N LEU A 199 -22.03 -9.47 3.45
CA LEU A 199 -23.36 -10.08 3.41
C LEU A 199 -23.86 -10.32 4.84
N ASP A 200 -23.05 -10.93 5.69
CA ASP A 200 -23.35 -11.14 7.11
C ASP A 200 -23.66 -9.81 7.82
N HIS A 201 -22.88 -8.77 7.52
CA HIS A 201 -23.11 -7.43 8.07
C HIS A 201 -24.49 -6.87 7.67
N ILE A 202 -24.85 -6.95 6.38
CA ILE A 202 -26.16 -6.46 5.90
C ILE A 202 -27.31 -7.31 6.47
N GLU A 203 -27.13 -8.63 6.58
CA GLU A 203 -28.12 -9.51 7.20
C GLU A 203 -28.35 -9.13 8.66
N LEU A 204 -27.30 -8.95 9.45
CA LEU A 204 -27.41 -8.51 10.85
C LEU A 204 -28.07 -7.14 10.98
N LEU A 205 -27.78 -6.19 10.07
CA LEU A 205 -28.45 -4.90 10.05
C LEU A 205 -29.96 -4.98 9.81
N GLN A 206 -30.43 -6.00 9.08
CA GLN A 206 -31.84 -6.21 8.78
C GLN A 206 -32.55 -7.06 9.85
N MET A 207 -31.86 -8.07 10.37
CA MET A 207 -32.47 -9.13 11.19
C MET A 207 -32.30 -8.91 12.70
N ASP A 208 -31.26 -8.18 13.14
CA ASP A 208 -31.00 -7.91 14.55
C ASP A 208 -31.14 -6.40 14.89
N PRO A 209 -32.26 -6.00 15.53
CA PRO A 209 -32.47 -4.61 15.94
C PRO A 209 -31.42 -4.08 16.92
N ALA A 210 -30.83 -4.95 17.77
CA ALA A 210 -29.80 -4.55 18.72
C ALA A 210 -28.48 -4.25 17.99
N TYR A 211 -28.10 -5.10 17.03
CA TYR A 211 -26.97 -4.86 16.14
C TYR A 211 -27.15 -3.58 15.34
N ALA A 212 -28.31 -3.39 14.70
CA ALA A 212 -28.62 -2.19 13.92
C ALA A 212 -28.53 -0.91 14.76
N LYS A 213 -29.07 -0.94 15.99
CA LYS A 213 -28.96 0.20 16.93
C LYS A 213 -27.51 0.47 17.32
N ARG A 214 -26.71 -0.57 17.59
CA ARG A 214 -25.28 -0.43 17.91
C ARG A 214 -24.52 0.20 16.74
N TRP A 215 -24.77 -0.27 15.52
CA TRP A 215 -24.12 0.26 14.32
C TRP A 215 -24.51 1.72 14.06
N LEU A 216 -25.79 2.07 14.17
CA LEU A 216 -26.25 3.46 14.05
C LEU A 216 -25.64 4.39 15.11
N ASN A 217 -25.35 3.87 16.30
CA ASN A 217 -24.63 4.61 17.34
C ASN A 217 -23.16 4.81 16.96
N ILE A 218 -22.46 3.78 16.46
CA ILE A 218 -21.08 3.90 15.95
C ILE A 218 -21.00 4.96 14.84
N LEU A 219 -21.90 4.89 13.86
CA LEU A 219 -22.04 5.91 12.80
C LEU A 219 -22.38 7.29 13.37
N GLY A 220 -23.10 7.35 14.50
CA GLY A 220 -23.41 8.59 15.22
C GLY A 220 -22.23 9.16 16.02
N ASP A 221 -21.32 8.31 16.49
CA ASP A 221 -20.22 8.63 17.40
C ASP A 221 -18.93 9.00 16.67
N GLY A 222 -18.82 8.71 15.36
CA GLY A 222 -17.74 9.18 14.48
C GLY A 222 -17.71 10.71 14.35
N LYS A 223 -17.34 11.42 15.40
CA LYS A 223 -17.26 12.89 15.49
C LYS A 223 -16.04 13.50 14.78
N VAL A 224 -15.24 12.70 14.07
CA VAL A 224 -13.91 13.14 13.60
C VAL A 224 -13.94 14.00 12.32
N ILE A 225 -15.04 14.07 11.57
CA ILE A 225 -15.14 14.99 10.41
C ILE A 225 -16.54 15.62 10.34
N ARG A 226 -16.95 16.34 11.38
CA ARG A 226 -18.23 17.07 11.39
C ARG A 226 -17.98 18.52 11.73
N GLY A 227 -17.52 19.28 10.73
CA GLY A 227 -17.39 20.73 10.85
C GLY A 227 -18.75 21.35 11.20
N PRO A 228 -18.82 22.28 12.16
CA PRO A 228 -20.08 22.93 12.58
C PRO A 228 -20.74 23.77 11.46
N THR A 229 -20.06 23.95 10.33
CA THR A 229 -20.51 24.71 9.16
C THR A 229 -21.48 23.94 8.26
N PHE A 230 -21.60 22.62 8.39
CA PHE A 230 -22.50 21.81 7.56
C PHE A 230 -23.74 21.37 8.36
N ASN A 231 -24.88 22.04 8.12
CA ASN A 231 -26.19 21.77 8.73
C ASN A 231 -26.85 20.46 8.23
N PHE A 232 -26.13 19.35 8.13
CA PHE A 232 -26.75 18.07 7.84
C PHE A 232 -27.41 17.52 9.11
N LYS A 233 -28.72 17.25 9.07
CA LYS A 233 -29.40 16.55 10.16
C LYS A 233 -28.76 15.16 10.33
N LYS A 234 -28.48 14.75 11.57
CA LYS A 234 -27.85 13.46 11.93
C LYS A 234 -28.42 12.26 11.14
N HIS A 235 -29.74 12.23 10.95
CA HIS A 235 -30.42 11.16 10.23
C HIS A 235 -30.08 11.11 8.73
N HIS A 236 -29.85 12.24 8.05
CA HIS A 236 -29.45 12.24 6.64
C HIS A 236 -28.05 11.64 6.44
N ILE A 237 -27.13 11.93 7.37
CA ILE A 237 -25.77 11.36 7.37
C ILE A 237 -25.84 9.86 7.61
N GLN A 238 -26.59 9.43 8.63
CA GLN A 238 -26.78 8.00 8.94
C GLN A 238 -27.41 7.24 7.78
N THR A 239 -28.41 7.82 7.09
CA THR A 239 -28.97 7.22 5.87
C THR A 239 -27.93 7.13 4.75
N GLY A 240 -27.12 8.16 4.55
CA GLY A 240 -26.03 8.13 3.56
C GLY A 240 -24.99 7.05 3.85
N ASP A 241 -24.59 6.87 5.11
CA ASP A 241 -23.66 5.83 5.52
C ASP A 241 -24.25 4.42 5.38
N LEU A 242 -25.55 4.22 5.67
CA LEU A 242 -26.24 2.95 5.41
C LEU A 242 -26.30 2.64 3.90
N ILE A 243 -26.58 3.64 3.07
CA ILE A 243 -26.52 3.48 1.60
C ILE A 243 -25.10 3.11 1.17
N ARG A 244 -24.06 3.69 1.79
CA ARG A 244 -22.66 3.33 1.53
C ARG A 244 -22.36 1.87 1.84
N GLU A 245 -22.88 1.31 2.93
CA GLU A 245 -22.71 -0.12 3.24
C GLU A 245 -23.36 -1.03 2.18
N LEU A 246 -24.57 -0.68 1.72
CA LEU A 246 -25.24 -1.41 0.63
C LEU A 246 -24.47 -1.31 -0.70
N MET A 247 -23.95 -0.11 -1.02
CA MET A 247 -23.10 0.10 -2.19
C MET A 247 -21.80 -0.70 -2.09
N ALA A 248 -21.17 -0.73 -0.91
CA ALA A 248 -19.96 -1.51 -0.67
C ALA A 248 -20.20 -3.00 -0.92
N MET A 249 -21.29 -3.58 -0.39
CA MET A 249 -21.66 -4.98 -0.68
C MET A 249 -21.86 -5.23 -2.17
N ARG A 250 -22.56 -4.33 -2.88
CA ARG A 250 -22.76 -4.45 -4.33
C ARG A 250 -21.44 -4.39 -5.09
N ASN A 251 -20.52 -3.51 -4.69
CA ASN A 251 -19.20 -3.39 -5.29
C ASN A 251 -18.37 -4.67 -5.07
N TRP A 252 -18.36 -5.22 -3.85
CA TRP A 252 -17.71 -6.51 -3.57
C TRP A 252 -18.27 -7.65 -4.40
N ARG A 253 -19.60 -7.71 -4.59
CA ARG A 253 -20.22 -8.72 -5.46
C ARG A 253 -19.76 -8.59 -6.91
N LYS A 254 -19.70 -7.36 -7.42
CA LYS A 254 -19.21 -7.09 -8.79
C LYS A 254 -17.73 -7.45 -8.91
N LEU A 255 -16.91 -7.09 -7.93
CA LEU A 255 -15.49 -7.39 -7.88
C LEU A 255 -15.23 -8.90 -7.90
N VAL A 256 -15.93 -9.70 -7.08
CA VAL A 256 -15.82 -11.17 -7.09
C VAL A 256 -16.13 -11.74 -8.48
N SER A 257 -17.21 -11.27 -9.12
CA SER A 257 -17.57 -11.69 -10.48
C SER A 257 -16.48 -11.37 -11.51
N GLU A 258 -15.90 -10.17 -11.48
CA GLU A 258 -14.81 -9.82 -12.41
C GLU A 258 -13.53 -10.62 -12.14
N ILE A 259 -13.18 -10.87 -10.88
CA ILE A 259 -12.03 -11.73 -10.53
C ILE A 259 -12.27 -13.17 -11.02
N GLU A 260 -13.50 -13.69 -10.96
CA GLU A 260 -13.83 -15.01 -11.49
C GLU A 260 -13.66 -15.10 -13.00
N LYS A 261 -14.07 -14.06 -13.73
CA LYS A 261 -13.84 -13.95 -15.18
C LYS A 261 -12.35 -13.88 -15.48
N LEU A 262 -11.61 -13.02 -14.78
CA LEU A 262 -10.16 -12.90 -14.92
C LEU A 262 -9.47 -14.23 -14.67
N ARG A 263 -9.89 -14.99 -13.65
CA ARG A 263 -9.37 -16.33 -13.37
C ARG A 263 -9.61 -17.31 -14.53
N GLY A 264 -10.79 -17.25 -15.14
CA GLY A 264 -11.11 -18.04 -16.34
C GLY A 264 -10.12 -17.77 -17.47
N VAL A 265 -9.91 -16.49 -17.79
CA VAL A 265 -8.97 -16.06 -18.84
C VAL A 265 -7.52 -16.40 -18.46
N TYR A 266 -7.14 -16.19 -17.19
CA TYR A 266 -5.80 -16.48 -16.68
C TYR A 266 -5.43 -17.96 -16.89
N TYR A 267 -6.35 -18.87 -16.60
CA TYR A 267 -6.09 -20.30 -16.78
C TYR A 267 -6.21 -20.80 -18.22
N SER A 268 -7.00 -20.14 -19.07
CA SER A 268 -7.10 -20.51 -20.48
C SER A 268 -5.95 -19.95 -21.34
N THR A 269 -5.33 -18.84 -20.94
CA THR A 269 -4.40 -18.10 -21.81
C THR A 269 -3.07 -17.66 -21.18
N ALA A 270 -3.00 -17.45 -19.86
CA ALA A 270 -1.91 -16.70 -19.24
C ALA A 270 -0.85 -17.54 -18.54
N ILE A 271 -1.17 -18.78 -18.10
CA ILE A 271 -0.20 -19.63 -17.37
C ILE A 271 1.08 -19.89 -18.18
N TYR A 272 0.99 -20.00 -19.51
CA TYR A 272 2.06 -20.55 -20.33
C TYR A 272 2.85 -19.53 -21.15
N ASP A 273 2.38 -18.28 -21.30
CA ASP A 273 2.85 -17.36 -22.36
C ASP A 273 3.11 -15.90 -21.90
N ILE A 274 3.07 -15.56 -20.60
CA ILE A 274 3.45 -14.20 -20.17
C ILE A 274 4.97 -14.10 -20.09
N THR A 275 5.60 -13.58 -21.15
CA THR A 275 6.98 -13.10 -21.13
C THR A 275 6.99 -11.65 -20.66
N LYS A 276 7.92 -11.32 -19.74
CA LYS A 276 8.23 -9.91 -19.44
C LYS A 276 8.79 -9.30 -20.72
N ASP A 277 8.35 -8.09 -21.07
CA ASP A 277 8.65 -7.33 -22.31
C ASP A 277 7.62 -7.43 -23.44
N GLU A 278 6.74 -8.44 -23.45
CA GLU A 278 5.70 -8.55 -24.47
C GLU A 278 4.36 -7.95 -24.02
N ALA A 279 3.57 -7.50 -24.99
CA ALA A 279 2.21 -7.07 -24.71
C ALA A 279 1.36 -8.24 -24.22
N LEU A 280 0.59 -8.02 -23.15
CA LEU A 280 -0.40 -8.98 -22.69
C LEU A 280 -1.39 -9.30 -23.80
N ARG A 281 -1.80 -10.57 -23.90
CA ARG A 281 -2.85 -10.98 -24.83
C ARG A 281 -4.10 -10.13 -24.61
N LEU A 282 -4.74 -9.73 -25.71
CA LEU A 282 -5.87 -8.80 -25.70
C LEU A 282 -6.98 -9.20 -24.72
N GLU A 283 -7.32 -10.48 -24.65
CA GLU A 283 -8.37 -11.01 -23.77
C GLU A 283 -8.01 -10.85 -22.29
N TYR A 284 -6.77 -11.18 -21.93
CA TYR A 284 -6.27 -11.04 -20.57
C TYR A 284 -6.13 -9.56 -20.17
N ASN A 285 -5.59 -8.73 -21.07
CA ASN A 285 -5.48 -7.30 -20.86
C ASN A 285 -6.86 -6.65 -20.67
N LYS A 286 -7.85 -7.03 -21.48
CA LYS A 286 -9.23 -6.54 -21.34
C LYS A 286 -9.84 -6.94 -19.99
N ALA A 287 -9.66 -8.19 -19.57
CA ALA A 287 -10.15 -8.66 -18.27
C ALA A 287 -9.47 -7.93 -17.10
N LEU A 288 -8.19 -7.59 -17.21
CA LEU A 288 -7.49 -6.77 -16.24
C LEU A 288 -8.01 -5.32 -16.21
N CYS A 289 -8.21 -4.69 -17.38
CA CYS A 289 -8.79 -3.34 -17.45
C CYS A 289 -10.21 -3.29 -16.86
N ASP A 290 -11.03 -4.31 -17.13
CA ASP A 290 -12.39 -4.41 -16.57
C ASP A 290 -12.36 -4.52 -15.03
N LEU A 291 -11.33 -5.19 -14.48
CA LEU A 291 -11.09 -5.28 -13.04
C LEU A 291 -10.57 -3.95 -12.46
N GLU A 292 -9.64 -3.29 -13.14
CA GLU A 292 -9.03 -2.01 -12.72
C GLU A 292 -10.07 -0.91 -12.54
N VAL A 293 -11.12 -0.87 -13.37
CA VAL A 293 -12.24 0.09 -13.22
C VAL A 293 -13.02 -0.10 -11.91
N LEU A 294 -12.84 -1.21 -11.20
CA LEU A 294 -13.53 -1.51 -9.94
C LEU A 294 -12.68 -1.30 -8.69
N LEU A 295 -11.37 -1.05 -8.85
CA LEU A 295 -10.40 -0.82 -7.78
C LEU A 295 -10.23 0.68 -7.55
#